data_AF-A0A7D5M8L0-F1
#
_entry.id   AF-A0A7D5M8L0-F1
#
_cell.length_a   1.000
_cell.length_b   1.000
_cell.length_c   1.000
_cell.angle_alpha   90.00
_cell.angle_beta   90.00
_cell.angle_gamma   90.00
#
_symmetry.space_group_name_H-M   'P 1'
#
loop_
_entity.id
_entity.type
_entity.pdbx_description
1 polymer ?
#
loop_
_entity_poly.entity_id
_entity_poly.type
_entity_poly.pdbx_seq_one_letter_code
_entity_poly.pdbx_strand_id
1 'polypeptide(L)' 'MLNKLIITKFWYMAKKRVTFTIDEDLDKKIHHLQADFISKSSKSWSYSSVLSIIINEGIKTLNQKTKT' A
#
# COMPACT_ATOMS: atom_id res chain seq x y z
N MET A 1 24.69 40.20 11.37
CA MET A 1 24.34 38.85 11.83
C MET A 1 23.09 38.42 11.08
N LEU A 2 23.26 37.65 10.01
CA LEU A 2 22.18 37.27 9.10
C LEU A 2 21.55 35.97 9.60
N ASN A 3 20.23 35.98 9.76
CA ASN A 3 19.41 34.87 10.24
C ASN A 3 19.84 33.53 9.65
N LYS A 4 20.19 32.57 10.52
CA LYS A 4 20.13 31.14 10.22
C LYS A 4 18.69 30.79 9.86
N LEU A 5 18.34 30.95 8.60
CA LEU A 5 17.13 30.38 8.03
C LEU A 5 17.31 28.86 8.15
N ILE A 6 16.63 28.27 9.12
CA ILE A 6 16.55 26.83 9.30
C ILE A 6 15.89 26.29 8.04
N ILE A 7 16.70 25.79 7.10
CA ILE A 7 16.22 24.98 5.98
C ILE A 7 15.85 23.64 6.61
N THR A 8 14.64 23.56 7.19
CA THR A 8 13.98 22.30 7.49
C THR A 8 13.82 21.59 6.15
N LYS A 9 14.78 20.69 5.87
CA LYS A 9 14.82 19.81 4.72
C LYS A 9 13.61 18.88 4.77
N PHE A 10 12.46 19.39 4.33
CA PHE A 10 11.22 18.62 4.19
C PHE A 10 11.45 17.67 3.03
N TRP A 11 11.89 16.44 3.33
CA TRP A 11 11.98 15.37 2.34
C TRP A 11 10.56 15.06 1.87
N TYR A 12 10.15 15.69 0.76
CA TYR A 12 8.95 15.32 0.03
C TYR A 12 9.21 13.94 -0.61
N MET A 13 8.85 12.86 0.09
CA MET A 13 8.74 11.56 -0.55
C MET A 13 7.59 11.64 -1.54
N ALA A 14 7.91 11.85 -2.81
CA ALA A 14 6.94 11.86 -3.89
C ALA A 14 6.17 10.53 -3.88
N LYS A 15 4.84 10.61 -3.69
CA LYS A 15 3.96 9.45 -3.81
C LYS A 15 4.02 8.96 -5.25
N LYS A 16 4.63 7.79 -5.48
CA LYS A 16 4.60 7.12 -6.78
C LYS A 16 3.23 6.47 -6.94
N ARG A 17 2.56 6.75 -8.06
CA ARG A 17 1.28 6.12 -8.44
C ARG A 17 1.58 4.97 -9.39
N VAL A 18 0.91 3.85 -9.17
CA VAL A 18 1.02 2.65 -10.01
C VAL A 18 -0.39 2.21 -10.36
N THR A 19 -0.60 1.84 -11.62
CA THR A 19 -1.85 1.29 -12.12
C THR A 19 -1.62 -0.18 -12.46
N PHE A 20 -2.54 -1.03 -12.04
CA PHE A 20 -2.50 -2.47 -12.34
C PHE A 20 -3.70 -2.83 -13.19
N THR A 21 -3.51 -3.80 -14.08
CA THR A 21 -4.59 -4.52 -14.73
C THR A 21 -4.67 -5.88 -14.08
N ILE A 22 -5.86 -6.23 -13.59
CA ILE A 22 -6.14 -7.52 -12.96
C ILE A 22 -7.36 -8.12 -13.66
N ASP A 23 -7.48 -9.44 -13.59
CA ASP A 23 -8.69 -10.13 -14.04
C ASP A 23 -9.87 -9.85 -13.09
N GLU A 24 -11.08 -10.10 -13.61
CA GLU A 24 -12.34 -9.83 -12.89
C GLU A 24 -12.50 -10.71 -11.64
N ASP A 25 -12.01 -11.95 -11.67
CA ASP A 25 -12.14 -12.88 -10.55
C ASP A 25 -11.24 -12.46 -9.37
N LEU A 26 -10.03 -11.98 -9.66
CA LEU A 26 -9.12 -11.42 -8.68
C LEU A 26 -9.67 -10.12 -8.10
N ASP A 27 -10.26 -9.25 -8.94
CA ASP A 27 -10.90 -8.03 -8.47
C ASP A 27 -12.03 -8.31 -7.46
N LYS A 28 -12.92 -9.25 -7.78
CA LYS A 28 -13.98 -9.71 -6.86
C LYS A 28 -13.42 -10.21 -5.53
N LYS A 29 -12.35 -11.00 -5.56
CA LYS A 29 -11.68 -11.49 -4.34
C LYS A 29 -11.12 -10.35 -3.50
N ILE A 30 -10.51 -9.33 -4.12
CA ILE A 30 -9.98 -8.16 -3.41
C ILE A 30 -11.13 -7.36 -2.78
N HIS A 31 -12.24 -7.18 -3.49
CA HIS A 31 -13.44 -6.52 -2.95
C HIS A 31 -14.05 -7.29 -1.76
N HIS A 32 -14.13 -8.62 -1.83
CA HIS A 32 -14.56 -9.43 -0.70
C HIS A 32 -13.63 -9.27 0.50
N LEU A 33 -12.31 -9.30 0.28
CA LEU A 33 -11.34 -9.09 1.34
C LEU A 33 -11.44 -7.69 1.97
N GLN A 34 -11.72 -6.67 1.15
CA GLN A 34 -11.98 -5.32 1.64
C GLN A 34 -13.21 -5.29 2.55
N ALA A 35 -14.32 -5.91 2.14
CA ALA A 35 -15.54 -5.99 2.95
C ALA A 35 -15.27 -6.69 4.29
N ASP A 36 -14.50 -7.77 4.28
CA ASP A 36 -14.06 -8.47 5.48
C ASP A 36 -13.26 -7.56 6.43
N PHE A 37 -12.31 -6.78 5.91
CA PHE A 37 -11.54 -5.86 6.74
C PHE A 37 -12.38 -4.72 7.32
N ILE A 38 -13.37 -4.22 6.57
CA ILE A 38 -14.33 -3.24 7.07
C ILE A 38 -15.18 -3.85 8.19
N SER A 39 -15.65 -5.09 8.02
CA SER A 39 -16.49 -5.75 9.03
C SER A 39 -15.74 -6.07 10.33
N LYS A 40 -14.44 -6.37 10.24
CA LYS A 40 -13.60 -6.79 11.38
C LYS A 40 -12.89 -5.63 12.10
N SER A 41 -12.89 -4.43 11.52
CA SER A 41 -12.17 -3.29 12.09
C SER A 41 -13.05 -2.04 12.12
N SER A 42 -12.94 -1.24 13.19
CA SER A 42 -13.58 0.08 13.26
C SER A 42 -12.96 1.14 12.34
N LYS A 43 -11.89 0.79 11.59
CA LYS A 43 -11.22 1.69 10.65
C LYS A 43 -11.79 1.51 9.23
N SER A 44 -11.87 2.63 8.51
CA SER A 44 -12.21 2.63 7.08
C SER A 44 -11.07 2.04 6.25
N TRP A 45 -11.37 1.01 5.47
CA TRP A 45 -10.42 0.38 4.53
C TRP A 45 -10.77 0.75 3.09
N SER A 46 -9.81 1.34 2.38
CA SER A 46 -9.95 1.62 0.95
C SER A 46 -9.40 0.46 0.12
N TYR A 47 -9.95 0.25 -1.07
CA TYR A 47 -9.46 -0.76 -2.01
C TYR A 47 -7.94 -0.65 -2.23
N SER A 48 -7.41 0.56 -2.46
CA SER A 48 -5.98 0.76 -2.65
C SER A 48 -5.14 0.40 -1.42
N SER A 49 -5.66 0.59 -0.21
CA SER A 49 -4.95 0.18 1.01
C SER A 49 -4.87 -1.35 1.13
N VAL A 50 -5.95 -2.04 0.78
CA VAL A 50 -6.00 -3.51 0.73
C VAL A 50 -5.05 -4.04 -0.34
N LEU A 51 -5.07 -3.46 -1.54
CA LEU A 51 -4.17 -3.81 -2.64
C LEU A 51 -2.69 -3.62 -2.24
N SER A 52 -2.37 -2.53 -1.54
CA SER A 52 -1.01 -2.28 -1.04
C SER A 52 -0.54 -3.36 -0.07
N ILE A 53 -1.42 -3.84 0.82
CA ILE A 53 -1.10 -4.95 1.74
C ILE A 53 -0.83 -6.23 0.95
N ILE A 54 -1.73 -6.59 0.02
CA ILE A 54 -1.60 -7.79 -0.80
C ILE A 54 -0.26 -7.78 -1.54
N ILE A 55 0.10 -6.66 -2.17
CA ILE A 55 1.37 -6.52 -2.90
C ILE A 55 2.56 -6.66 -1.95
N ASN A 56 2.54 -5.99 -0.79
CA ASN A 56 3.65 -6.06 0.17
C ASN A 56 3.85 -7.48 0.71
N GLU A 57 2.78 -8.17 1.08
CA GLU A 57 2.86 -9.55 1.57
C GLU A 57 3.29 -10.50 0.44
N GLY A 58 2.76 -10.34 -0.77
CA GLY A 58 3.18 -11.11 -1.94
C GLY A 58 4.67 -10.97 -2.24
N ILE A 59 5.21 -9.75 -2.21
CA ILE A 59 6.65 -9.48 -2.39
C ILE A 59 7.47 -10.16 -1.28
N LYS A 60 7.04 -10.07 -0.01
CA LYS A 60 7.74 -10.73 1.10
C LYS A 60 7.80 -12.25 0.91
N THR A 61 6.68 -12.87 0.56
CA THR A 61 6.60 -14.32 0.32
C THR A 61 7.50 -14.75 -0.83
N LEU A 62 7.50 -13.99 -1.94
CA LEU A 62 8.37 -14.28 -3.08
C LEU A 62 9.85 -14.15 -2.71
N ASN A 63 10.24 -13.09 -2.00
CA ASN A 63 11.61 -12.87 -1.55
C ASN A 63 12.11 -13.96 -0.58
N GLN A 64 11.23 -14.51 0.26
CA GLN A 64 11.58 -15.63 1.13
C GLN A 64 11.84 -16.90 0.32
N LYS A 65 10.99 -17.17 -0.69
CA LYS A 65 11.11 -18.33 -1.57
C LYS A 65 12.37 -18.30 -2.44
N THR A 66 12.86 -17.11 -2.81
CA THR A 66 14.10 -16.96 -3.62
C THR A 66 15.38 -17.15 -2.80
N LYS A 67 15.32 -17.08 -1.46
CA LYS A 67 16.49 -17.25 -0.57
C LYS A 67 16.72 -18.70 -0.12
N THR A 68 15.73 -19.56 -0.29
CA THR A 68 15.81 -21.03 -0.15
C THR A 68 16.14 -21.67 -1.48
#